data_AF-A0A2E6IZF4-F1
#
_entry.id   AF-A0A2E6IZF4-F1
#
_cell.length_a   1.000
_cell.length_b   1.000
_cell.length_c   1.000
_cell.angle_alpha   90.00
_cell.angle_beta   90.00
_cell.angle_gamma   90.00
#
_symmetry.space_group_name_H-M   'P 1'
#
loop_
_entity.id
_entity.type
_entity.pdbx_description
1 polymer ?
#
loop_
_entity_poly.entity_id
_entity_poly.type
_entity_poly.pdbx_seq_one_letter_code
_entity_poly.pdbx_strand_id
1 'polypeptide(L)'
;MDQTLRASIQTSTFYYFMIALVLTTISQLTTMTVIIFGDISGKENVIAASVVGPALIGSFGIIRLLTNMGYLVADMDKDMKATTYGAGISAIPFSILKLIFAAIFLLVAVVQLTAIY
;
A
#
# COMPACT_ATOMS: atom_id res chain seq x y z
N MET A 1 3.37 26.63 6.76
CA MET A 1 2.24 25.81 7.24
C MET A 1 2.36 25.66 8.74
N ASP A 2 1.27 25.87 9.46
CA ASP A 2 1.21 25.71 10.93
C ASP A 2 1.68 24.31 11.37
N GLN A 3 2.41 24.24 12.49
CA GLN A 3 2.99 23.01 13.02
C GLN A 3 1.90 22.02 13.46
N THR A 4 0.81 22.53 14.04
CA THR A 4 -0.34 21.71 14.46
C THR A 4 -1.04 21.10 13.24
N LEU A 5 -1.25 21.91 12.19
CA LEU A 5 -1.80 21.44 10.92
C LEU A 5 -0.90 20.39 10.25
N ARG A 6 0.42 20.58 10.26
CA ARG A 6 1.39 19.59 9.72
C ARG A 6 1.31 18.26 10.46
N ALA A 7 1.32 18.29 11.79
CA ALA A 7 1.23 17.09 12.63
C ALA A 7 -0.10 16.36 12.45
N SER A 8 -1.21 17.09 12.28
CA SER A 8 -2.52 16.52 11.98
C SER A 8 -2.53 15.79 10.64
N ILE A 9 -2.00 16.41 9.57
CA ILE A 9 -1.91 15.79 8.24
C ILE A 9 -1.02 14.53 8.27
N GLN A 10 0.11 14.59 8.98
CA GLN A 10 1.01 13.44 9.17
C GLN A 10 0.28 12.27 9.85
N THR A 11 -0.40 12.55 10.94
CA THR A 11 -1.12 11.55 11.74
C THR A 11 -2.26 10.92 10.96
N SER A 12 -3.09 11.73 10.29
CA SER A 12 -4.17 11.21 9.44
C SER A 12 -3.65 10.38 8.27
N THR A 13 -2.55 10.81 7.63
CA THR A 13 -1.91 10.05 6.54
C THR A 13 -1.42 8.69 7.03
N PHE A 14 -0.82 8.63 8.22
CA PHE A 14 -0.39 7.37 8.82
C PHE A 14 -1.55 6.45 9.19
N TYR A 15 -2.64 6.97 9.75
CA TYR A 15 -3.81 6.13 10.04
C TYR A 15 -4.49 5.61 8.77
N TYR A 16 -4.62 6.45 7.74
CA TYR A 16 -5.12 5.99 6.44
C TYR A 16 -4.22 4.93 5.82
N PHE A 17 -2.90 5.00 6.04
CA PHE A 17 -1.99 3.92 5.65
C PHE A 17 -2.37 2.60 6.31
N MET A 18 -2.42 2.59 7.64
CA MET A 18 -2.65 1.38 8.42
C MET A 18 -3.99 0.76 8.08
N ILE A 19 -5.04 1.58 7.93
CA ILE A 19 -6.36 1.12 7.51
C ILE A 19 -6.30 0.49 6.12
N ALA A 20 -5.68 1.15 5.15
CA ALA A 20 -5.56 0.61 3.80
C ALA A 20 -4.78 -0.70 3.77
N LEU A 21 -3.69 -0.81 4.55
CA LEU A 21 -2.87 -2.01 4.67
C LEU A 21 -3.68 -3.19 5.23
N VAL A 22 -4.44 -2.95 6.31
CA VAL A 22 -5.26 -3.99 6.94
C VAL A 22 -6.38 -4.45 6.00
N LEU A 23 -7.12 -3.51 5.41
CA LEU A 23 -8.23 -3.84 4.51
C LEU A 23 -7.75 -4.59 3.26
N THR A 24 -6.64 -4.15 2.65
CA THR A 24 -6.06 -4.84 1.49
C THR A 24 -5.55 -6.22 1.86
N THR A 25 -4.91 -6.39 3.02
CA THR A 25 -4.45 -7.71 3.49
C THR A 25 -5.62 -8.67 3.70
N ILE A 26 -6.68 -8.22 4.39
CA ILE A 26 -7.89 -9.04 4.60
C ILE A 26 -8.53 -9.41 3.25
N SER A 27 -8.66 -8.44 2.33
CA SER A 27 -9.21 -8.69 1.00
C SER A 27 -8.40 -9.74 0.24
N GLN A 28 -7.07 -9.62 0.24
CA GLN A 28 -6.19 -10.55 -0.48
C GLN A 28 -6.25 -11.96 0.10
N LEU A 29 -6.19 -12.11 1.43
CA LEU A 29 -6.30 -13.41 2.09
C LEU A 29 -7.68 -14.06 1.85
N THR A 30 -8.74 -13.26 1.85
CA THR A 30 -10.10 -13.73 1.56
C THR A 30 -10.20 -14.24 0.12
N THR A 31 -9.74 -13.46 -0.86
CA THR A 31 -9.75 -13.85 -2.27
C THR A 31 -8.92 -15.11 -2.50
N MET A 32 -7.73 -15.21 -1.91
CA MET A 32 -6.90 -16.43 -1.98
C MET A 32 -7.61 -17.65 -1.40
N THR A 33 -8.35 -17.49 -0.31
CA THR A 33 -9.14 -18.58 0.29
C THR A 33 -10.24 -19.05 -0.67
N VAL A 34 -10.93 -18.13 -1.34
CA VAL A 34 -11.96 -18.46 -2.34
C VAL A 34 -11.35 -19.16 -3.55
N ILE A 35 -10.18 -18.72 -4.03
CA ILE A 35 -9.49 -19.35 -5.16
C ILE A 35 -9.08 -20.80 -4.83
N ILE A 36 -8.55 -21.04 -3.62
CA ILE A 36 -8.02 -22.36 -3.25
C ILE A 36 -9.12 -23.35 -2.85
N PHE A 37 -10.14 -22.89 -2.11
CA PHE A 37 -11.11 -23.77 -1.47
C PHE A 37 -12.55 -23.63 -2.00
N GLY A 38 -12.84 -22.59 -2.77
CA GLY A 38 -14.17 -22.35 -3.32
C GLY A 38 -14.43 -23.12 -4.61
N ASP A 39 -15.71 -23.42 -4.87
CA ASP A 39 -16.14 -23.85 -6.22
C ASP A 39 -16.31 -22.62 -7.12
N ILE A 40 -15.27 -22.37 -7.91
CA ILE A 40 -15.14 -21.21 -8.78
C ILE A 40 -15.69 -21.45 -10.19
N SER A 41 -16.14 -22.67 -10.50
CA SER A 41 -16.63 -23.03 -11.84
C SER A 41 -17.80 -22.14 -12.27
N GLY A 42 -17.67 -21.53 -13.44
CA GLY A 42 -18.63 -20.58 -14.02
C GLY A 42 -18.65 -19.20 -13.35
N LYS A 43 -17.74 -18.93 -12.41
CA LYS A 43 -17.62 -17.66 -11.65
C LYS A 43 -16.24 -17.02 -11.79
N GLU A 44 -15.40 -17.53 -12.69
CA GLU A 44 -13.99 -17.19 -12.85
C GLU A 44 -13.80 -15.69 -13.08
N ASN A 45 -14.59 -15.10 -13.98
CA ASN A 45 -14.54 -13.66 -14.27
C ASN A 45 -14.89 -12.79 -13.07
N VAL A 46 -15.85 -13.22 -12.24
CA VAL A 46 -16.27 -12.48 -11.04
C VAL A 46 -15.17 -12.51 -9.99
N ILE A 47 -14.54 -13.67 -9.81
CA ILE A 47 -13.43 -13.84 -8.88
C ILE A 47 -12.20 -13.09 -9.38
N ALA A 48 -11.90 -13.14 -10.69
CA ALA A 48 -10.82 -12.38 -11.31
C ALA A 48 -11.00 -10.87 -11.13
N ALA A 49 -12.24 -10.34 -11.20
CA ALA A 49 -12.51 -8.93 -10.90
C ALA A 49 -12.15 -8.58 -9.43
N SER A 50 -12.40 -9.50 -8.49
CA SER A 50 -12.02 -9.35 -7.08
C SER A 50 -10.50 -9.47 -6.82
N VAL A 51 -9.72 -9.91 -7.81
CA VAL A 51 -8.26 -9.88 -7.80
C VAL A 51 -7.76 -8.55 -8.39
N VAL A 52 -8.20 -8.23 -9.60
CA VAL A 52 -7.69 -7.09 -10.39
C VAL A 52 -8.02 -5.75 -9.73
N GLY A 53 -9.27 -5.55 -9.30
CA GLY A 53 -9.70 -4.29 -8.68
C GLY A 53 -8.86 -3.93 -7.45
N PRO A 54 -8.80 -4.80 -6.42
CA PRO A 54 -7.97 -4.58 -5.24
C PRO A 54 -6.47 -4.48 -5.54
N ALA A 55 -5.94 -5.19 -6.53
CA ALA A 55 -4.54 -5.06 -6.92
C ALA A 55 -4.21 -3.68 -7.50
N LEU A 56 -5.05 -3.15 -8.38
CA LEU A 56 -4.88 -1.80 -8.94
C LEU A 56 -5.03 -0.72 -7.86
N ILE A 57 -6.04 -0.85 -6.99
CA ILE A 57 -6.26 0.07 -5.87
C ILE A 57 -5.08 0.01 -4.89
N GLY A 58 -4.58 -1.19 -4.57
CA GLY A 58 -3.42 -1.38 -3.70
C GLY A 58 -2.14 -0.79 -4.29
N SER A 59 -1.90 -1.02 -5.58
CA SER A 59 -0.75 -0.47 -6.32
C SER A 59 -0.77 1.06 -6.36
N PHE A 60 -1.91 1.66 -6.69
CA PHE A 60 -2.06 3.13 -6.64
C PHE A 60 -1.95 3.66 -5.21
N GLY A 61 -2.59 2.98 -4.25
CA GLY A 61 -2.60 3.34 -2.84
C GLY A 61 -1.19 3.41 -2.25
N ILE A 62 -0.35 2.40 -2.50
CA ILE A 62 1.02 2.38 -1.98
C ILE A 62 1.92 3.45 -2.62
N ILE A 63 1.72 3.75 -3.91
CA ILE A 63 2.43 4.85 -4.59
C ILE A 63 2.10 6.18 -3.92
N ARG A 64 0.81 6.47 -3.75
CA ARG A 64 0.34 7.69 -3.10
C ARG A 64 0.88 7.79 -1.69
N LEU A 65 0.88 6.68 -0.96
CA LEU A 65 1.26 6.66 0.42
C LEU A 65 2.74 6.94 0.65
N LEU A 66 3.61 6.21 -0.05
CA LEU A 66 5.05 6.38 0.09
C LEU A 66 5.51 7.72 -0.51
N THR A 67 4.78 8.26 -1.48
CA THR A 67 4.97 9.65 -1.94
C THR A 67 4.65 10.65 -0.83
N ASN A 68 3.50 10.49 -0.16
CA ASN A 68 3.15 11.35 0.97
C ASN A 68 4.18 11.22 2.09
N MET A 69 4.63 10.01 2.43
CA MET A 69 5.69 9.83 3.43
C MET A 69 6.99 10.54 3.03
N GLY A 70 7.37 10.48 1.76
CA GLY A 70 8.50 11.25 1.23
C GLY A 70 8.34 12.76 1.44
N TYR A 71 7.14 13.31 1.22
CA TYR A 71 6.87 14.73 1.50
C TYR A 71 6.97 15.05 2.98
N LEU A 72 6.41 14.21 3.86
CA LEU A 72 6.49 14.41 5.31
C LEU A 72 7.93 14.43 5.82
N VAL A 73 8.78 13.57 5.26
CA VAL A 73 10.22 13.50 5.58
C VAL A 73 10.98 14.71 5.04
N ALA A 74 10.69 15.13 3.80
CA ALA A 74 11.28 16.34 3.22
C ALA A 74 10.98 17.57 4.08
N ASP A 75 9.76 17.62 4.62
CA ASP A 75 9.21 18.68 5.48
C ASP A 75 9.66 18.61 6.95
N MET A 76 10.48 17.64 7.36
CA MET A 76 11.02 17.62 8.72
C MET A 76 12.00 18.78 8.94
N ASP A 77 11.90 19.41 10.12
CA ASP A 77 12.84 20.46 10.55
C ASP A 77 14.24 19.89 10.85
N LYS A 78 15.20 20.80 11.08
CA LYS A 78 16.62 20.44 11.27
C LYS A 78 16.84 19.62 12.54
N ASP A 79 16.17 19.97 13.62
CA ASP A 79 16.36 19.34 14.92
C ASP A 79 15.82 17.90 14.88
N MET A 80 14.65 17.71 14.27
CA MET A 80 14.06 16.39 14.06
C MET A 80 14.92 15.53 13.12
N LYS A 81 15.45 16.09 12.02
CA LYS A 81 16.37 15.39 11.11
C LYS A 81 17.68 14.97 11.79
N ALA A 82 18.14 15.71 12.80
CA ALA A 82 19.35 15.40 13.55
C ALA A 82 19.18 14.24 14.55
N THR A 83 17.95 13.81 14.84
CA THR A 83 17.72 12.63 15.67
C THR A 83 18.05 11.33 14.92
N THR A 84 18.32 10.25 15.65
CA THR A 84 18.50 8.91 15.05
C THR A 84 17.29 8.47 14.23
N TYR A 85 16.08 8.80 14.69
CA TYR A 85 14.85 8.54 13.95
C TYR A 85 14.80 9.32 12.63
N GLY A 86 15.09 10.63 12.69
CA GLY A 86 15.12 11.51 11.52
C GLY A 86 16.15 11.08 10.48
N ALA A 87 17.35 10.73 10.92
CA ALA A 87 18.39 10.19 10.05
C ALA A 87 17.94 8.85 9.40
N GLY A 88 17.35 7.95 10.19
CA GLY A 88 16.87 6.66 9.72
C GLY A 88 15.75 6.79 8.68
N ILE A 89 14.72 7.58 8.95
CA ILE A 89 13.58 7.73 8.03
C ILE A 89 13.97 8.51 6.76
N SER A 90 14.91 9.46 6.87
CA SER A 90 15.44 10.22 5.71
C SER A 90 16.27 9.36 4.76
N ALA A 91 16.86 8.27 5.24
CA ALA A 91 17.63 7.35 4.42
C ALA A 91 16.76 6.39 3.59
N ILE A 92 15.45 6.31 3.87
CA ILE A 92 14.54 5.40 3.17
C ILE A 92 14.32 5.89 1.74
N PRO A 93 14.61 5.06 0.71
CA PRO A 93 14.43 5.45 -0.69
C PRO A 93 12.97 5.31 -1.14
N PHE A 94 12.07 6.15 -0.60
CA PHE A 94 10.62 6.11 -0.86
C PHE A 94 10.28 6.14 -2.36
N SER A 95 11.02 6.90 -3.16
CA SER A 95 10.82 6.99 -4.62
C SER A 95 10.99 5.66 -5.35
N ILE A 96 11.88 4.79 -4.85
CA ILE A 96 12.14 3.47 -5.44
C ILE A 96 11.19 2.44 -4.83
N LEU A 97 11.08 2.42 -3.49
CA LEU A 97 10.23 1.45 -2.78
C LEU A 97 8.77 1.53 -3.21
N LYS A 98 8.27 2.73 -3.52
CA LYS A 98 6.89 2.89 -4.00
C LYS A 98 6.63 2.17 -5.32
N LEU A 99 7.62 2.09 -6.21
CA LEU A 99 7.50 1.37 -7.47
C LEU A 99 7.63 -0.14 -7.25
N ILE A 100 8.56 -0.55 -6.38
CA ILE A 100 8.75 -1.97 -6.04
C ILE A 100 7.48 -2.55 -5.41
N PHE A 101 6.92 -1.90 -4.40
CA PHE A 101 5.71 -2.39 -3.73
C PHE A 101 4.47 -2.32 -4.64
N ALA A 102 4.37 -1.29 -5.48
CA ALA A 102 3.33 -1.22 -6.49
C ALA A 102 3.39 -2.39 -7.48
N ALA A 103 4.60 -2.79 -7.88
CA ALA A 103 4.82 -3.94 -8.75
C ALA A 103 4.45 -5.26 -8.07
N ILE A 104 4.72 -5.42 -6.76
CA ILE A 104 4.31 -6.61 -6.00
C ILE A 104 2.80 -6.83 -6.08
N PHE A 105 1.98 -5.77 -5.92
CA PHE A 105 0.52 -5.89 -6.06
C PHE A 105 0.11 -6.44 -7.44
N LEU A 106 0.76 -5.98 -8.51
CA LEU A 106 0.48 -6.45 -9.87
C LEU A 106 0.94 -7.91 -10.07
N LEU A 107 2.11 -8.26 -9.55
CA LEU A 107 2.63 -9.63 -9.61
C LEU A 107 1.71 -10.61 -8.86
N VAL A 108 1.25 -10.24 -7.67
CA VAL A 108 0.28 -11.04 -6.90
C VAL A 108 -1.01 -11.23 -7.69
N ALA A 109 -1.50 -10.20 -8.39
CA ALA A 109 -2.67 -10.31 -9.24
C ALA A 109 -2.45 -11.30 -10.39
N VAL A 110 -1.31 -11.23 -11.07
CA VAL A 110 -0.96 -12.18 -12.15
C VAL A 110 -0.95 -13.61 -11.61
N VAL A 111 -0.30 -13.86 -10.48
CA VAL A 111 -0.25 -15.20 -9.85
C VAL A 111 -1.66 -15.70 -9.50
N GLN A 112 -2.51 -14.85 -8.93
CA GLN A 112 -3.89 -15.24 -8.61
C GLN A 112 -4.72 -15.50 -9.86
N LEU A 113 -4.54 -14.71 -10.93
CA LEU A 113 -5.23 -14.94 -12.21
C LEU A 113 -4.82 -16.27 -12.85
N THR A 114 -3.53 -16.66 -12.76
CA THR A 114 -3.07 -17.98 -13.24
C THR A 114 -3.55 -19.16 -12.40
N ALA A 115 -4.11 -18.90 -11.21
CA ALA A 115 -4.74 -19.93 -10.40
C ALA A 115 -6.26 -20.03 -10.66
N ILE A 116 -6.85 -19.02 -11.29
CA ILE A 116 -8.28 -18.99 -11.67
C ILE A 116 -8.49 -19.65 -13.04
N TYR A 117 -7.55 -19.47 -13.97
CA TYR A 117 -7.61 -19.97 -15.36
C TYR A 117 -6.47 -20.94 -15.63
#